data_AF-A0A8C6N4N0-F1
#
_entry.id   AF-A0A8C6N4N0-F1
#
_cell.length_a   1.000
_cell.length_b   1.000
_cell.length_c   1.000
_cell.angle_alpha   90.00
_cell.angle_beta   90.00
_cell.angle_gamma   90.00
#
_symmetry.space_group_name_H-M   'P 1'
#
loop_
_entity.id
_entity.type
_entity.pdbx_description
1 polymer ?
#
loop_
_entity_poly.entity_id
_entity_poly.type
_entity_poly.pdbx_seq_one_letter_code
_entity_poly.pdbx_strand_id
1 'polypeptide(L)'
;MVLTGSAERECQSNGVWSGSEPICRQSYSYDFPEDVASALDTSLTNLLGATNPTQNLLTNHENATGTNTYEVLIRVYSMMQSQMDRLGMETSAWKEIRHTIILLTDGKSNMGDSPKKAVTRIRELLSIEQNRDDYLDIYAIGVGKLDVDWKELNELGSKKDGERHAFILQDAKALQQIFEHMLDVSKLTDTICGVGNMSANASDQERTPWQVTFKPKSKETCQGSLISDQWVLTAAHCFHDIQMEDHHLWRVNVGDPTSQHGKEFLVEDVIIAPGFNVHAKRKQGISEFYADDIALLKLSRKVKMSTHARPICLPCTVGANMALRRSPGSTCKDHETELLSQQKVPAHFVALNGNRLNINLRTGPEWTRCIQAVSQNKNIFPSLTNVSEVVTDQFLCSGMEEEDDNPCKGESGGAVFLERRYRFFQVGLVSWGLFDPCHGSSNKNLRKKPPRGVLPRDFHISLFRLQPWLRQHLDGVLDFLPL
;
A
#
# COMPACT_ATOMS: atom_id res chain seq x y z
N MET A 1 7.49 21.08 -8.72
CA MET A 1 8.48 20.01 -8.54
C MET A 1 9.58 20.54 -7.64
N VAL A 2 10.04 19.75 -6.69
CA VAL A 2 11.16 20.02 -5.80
C VAL A 2 12.31 19.12 -6.24
N LEU A 3 13.47 19.71 -6.54
CA LEU A 3 14.67 18.92 -6.80
C LEU A 3 15.21 18.40 -5.46
N THR A 4 15.29 17.08 -5.32
CA THR A 4 15.87 16.42 -4.14
C THR A 4 17.10 15.65 -4.54
N GLY A 5 18.22 15.92 -3.87
CA GLY A 5 19.49 15.23 -4.08
C GLY A 5 20.68 16.18 -3.95
N SER A 6 21.87 15.68 -4.24
CA SER A 6 23.08 16.48 -4.17
C SER A 6 23.14 17.44 -5.35
N ALA A 7 23.39 18.73 -5.08
CA ALA A 7 23.50 19.75 -6.11
C ALA A 7 24.71 19.50 -7.04
N GLU A 8 25.76 18.91 -6.49
CA GLU A 8 26.98 18.50 -7.19
C GLU A 8 27.35 17.08 -6.75
N ARG A 9 27.97 16.33 -7.66
CA ARG A 9 28.43 14.95 -7.43
C ARG A 9 29.81 14.79 -8.06
N GLU A 10 30.69 14.09 -7.36
CA GLU A 10 32.05 13.79 -7.81
C GLU A 10 32.20 12.28 -7.95
N CYS A 11 32.76 11.82 -9.06
CA CYS A 11 33.05 10.41 -9.25
C CYS A 11 34.27 10.03 -8.40
N GLN A 12 34.07 9.17 -7.41
CA GLN A 12 35.13 8.69 -6.53
C GLN A 12 35.99 7.65 -7.25
N SER A 13 37.19 7.41 -6.71
CA SER A 13 38.18 6.49 -7.28
C SER A 13 37.71 5.03 -7.40
N ASN A 14 36.67 4.64 -6.66
CA ASN A 14 36.01 3.34 -6.74
C ASN A 14 34.87 3.28 -7.80
N GLY A 15 34.67 4.35 -8.58
CA GLY A 15 33.62 4.46 -9.59
C GLY A 15 32.23 4.81 -9.04
N VAL A 16 32.12 5.15 -7.74
CA VAL A 16 30.87 5.55 -7.11
C VAL A 16 30.78 7.07 -7.04
N TRP A 17 29.62 7.64 -7.37
CA TRP A 17 29.39 9.08 -7.27
C TRP A 17 29.18 9.53 -5.81
N SER A 18 29.79 10.65 -5.42
CA SER A 18 29.51 11.31 -4.16
C SER A 18 28.08 11.86 -4.16
N GLY A 19 27.44 11.80 -2.99
CA GLY A 19 26.07 12.29 -2.83
C GLY A 19 24.99 11.49 -3.58
N SER A 20 23.74 11.83 -3.30
CA SER A 20 22.56 11.23 -3.92
C SER A 20 22.25 11.87 -5.27
N GLU A 21 21.86 11.04 -6.24
CA GLU A 21 21.43 11.51 -7.57
C GLU A 21 20.28 12.52 -7.44
N PRO A 22 20.34 13.69 -8.11
CA PRO A 22 19.26 14.66 -8.08
C PRO A 22 18.04 14.13 -8.83
N ILE A 23 16.90 14.13 -8.16
CA ILE A 23 15.62 13.67 -8.67
C ILE A 23 14.60 14.81 -8.54
N CYS A 24 13.87 15.08 -9.61
CA CYS A 24 12.73 15.99 -9.56
C CYS A 24 11.53 15.27 -8.95
N ARG A 25 11.18 15.68 -7.73
CA ARG A 25 10.03 15.20 -6.99
C ARG A 25 8.84 16.13 -7.19
N GLN A 26 7.62 15.60 -7.27
CA GLN A 26 6.44 16.47 -7.30
C GLN A 26 6.15 16.96 -5.88
N SER A 27 5.42 18.08 -5.75
CA SER A 27 4.83 18.41 -4.45
C SER A 27 4.00 17.20 -4.03
N TYR A 28 4.14 16.72 -2.79
CA TYR A 28 3.49 15.50 -2.25
C TYR A 28 4.09 14.14 -2.64
N SER A 29 5.26 14.06 -3.29
CA SER A 29 6.00 12.79 -3.32
C SER A 29 6.79 12.62 -2.03
N TYR A 30 6.15 12.01 -1.04
CA TYR A 30 6.74 11.65 0.25
C TYR A 30 7.63 10.42 0.12
N ASP A 31 8.71 10.37 0.91
CA ASP A 31 9.44 9.12 1.16
C ASP A 31 8.59 8.25 2.08
N PHE A 32 8.39 6.99 1.71
CA PHE A 32 7.78 6.00 2.59
C PHE A 32 8.82 5.47 3.58
N PRO A 33 8.39 4.98 4.75
CA PRO A 33 9.28 4.42 5.77
C PRO A 33 10.25 3.40 5.18
N GLU A 34 9.85 2.63 4.17
CA GLU A 34 10.71 1.64 3.55
C GLU A 34 11.58 2.15 2.40
N ASP A 35 11.30 3.32 1.81
CA ASP A 35 12.30 3.97 0.95
C ASP A 35 13.46 4.44 1.80
N VAL A 36 13.12 4.99 2.97
CA VAL A 36 14.08 5.32 4.01
C VAL A 36 14.74 4.03 4.50
N ALA A 37 13.98 2.98 4.81
CA ALA A 37 14.53 1.72 5.31
C ALA A 37 15.37 0.98 4.26
N SER A 38 15.08 1.07 2.95
CA SER A 38 15.87 0.45 1.87
C SER A 38 17.15 1.24 1.57
N ALA A 39 17.08 2.57 1.62
CA ALA A 39 18.29 3.41 1.61
C ALA A 39 19.16 3.12 2.84
N LEU A 40 18.52 2.89 4.00
CA LEU A 40 19.19 2.42 5.20
C LEU A 40 19.65 0.97 5.08
N ASP A 41 18.96 0.08 4.35
CA ASP A 41 19.31 -1.33 4.19
C ASP A 41 20.62 -1.50 3.43
N THR A 42 20.92 -0.60 2.49
CA THR A 42 22.25 -0.54 1.86
C THR A 42 23.32 -0.15 2.89
N SER A 43 23.02 0.83 3.75
CA SER A 43 23.90 1.21 4.88
C SER A 43 24.02 0.09 5.93
N LEU A 44 22.94 -0.68 6.12
CA LEU A 44 22.80 -1.79 7.04
C LEU A 44 23.52 -3.04 6.51
N THR A 45 23.50 -3.29 5.20
CA THR A 45 24.24 -4.35 4.53
C THR A 45 25.74 -4.10 4.66
N ASN A 46 26.17 -2.84 4.61
CA ASN A 46 27.56 -2.48 4.92
C ASN A 46 27.89 -2.72 6.40
N LEU A 47 26.97 -2.39 7.32
CA LEU A 47 27.10 -2.66 8.77
C LEU A 47 27.12 -4.16 9.10
N LEU A 48 26.20 -4.95 8.56
CA LEU A 48 26.08 -6.39 8.74
C LEU A 48 27.18 -7.15 7.98
N GLY A 49 27.61 -6.65 6.81
CA GLY A 49 28.77 -7.13 6.07
C GLY A 49 30.07 -6.92 6.85
N ALA A 50 30.20 -5.80 7.58
CA ALA A 50 31.29 -5.56 8.52
C ALA A 50 31.25 -6.49 9.75
N THR A 51 30.09 -7.10 10.07
CA THR A 51 29.98 -8.14 11.11
C THR A 51 30.28 -9.57 10.62
N ASN A 52 30.47 -9.77 9.30
CA ASN A 52 30.92 -11.05 8.75
C ASN A 52 32.47 -11.06 8.76
N PRO A 53 33.13 -11.95 9.52
CA PRO A 53 34.59 -11.93 9.66
C PRO A 53 35.36 -12.23 8.35
N THR A 54 34.66 -12.61 7.29
CA THR A 54 35.22 -13.06 6.00
C THR A 54 35.06 -12.07 4.86
N GLN A 55 34.40 -10.92 5.04
CA GLN A 55 34.32 -9.88 4.01
C GLN A 55 35.29 -8.73 4.30
N ASN A 56 36.34 -8.65 3.49
CA ASN A 56 37.33 -7.57 3.42
C ASN A 56 36.71 -6.23 2.94
N LEU A 57 35.71 -5.69 3.65
CA LEU A 57 35.18 -4.33 3.45
C LEU A 57 35.87 -3.29 4.35
N LEU A 58 36.79 -3.72 5.21
CA LEU A 58 37.60 -2.87 6.10
C LEU A 58 38.86 -2.29 5.43
N THR A 59 38.99 -2.32 4.11
CA THR A 59 40.20 -1.82 3.43
C THR A 59 40.34 -0.29 3.40
N ASN A 60 39.32 0.47 3.81
CA ASN A 60 39.39 1.93 3.92
C ASN A 60 39.67 2.47 5.34
N HIS A 61 39.55 1.62 6.38
CA HIS A 61 39.84 2.01 7.76
C HIS A 61 41.17 1.40 8.18
N GLU A 62 42.26 1.84 7.55
CA GLU A 62 43.58 1.24 7.72
C GLU A 62 44.08 1.21 9.18
N ASN A 63 43.49 1.97 10.13
CA ASN A 63 43.76 1.87 11.59
C ASN A 63 42.72 2.52 12.54
N ALA A 64 41.57 3.02 12.06
CA ALA A 64 40.64 3.82 12.87
C ALA A 64 39.30 3.10 13.12
N THR A 65 39.27 2.21 14.12
CA THR A 65 38.11 1.38 14.48
C THR A 65 37.30 1.89 15.68
N GLY A 66 37.66 3.06 16.23
CA GLY A 66 36.94 3.62 17.37
C GLY A 66 35.57 4.20 17.00
N THR A 67 34.68 4.25 17.98
CA THR A 67 33.29 4.70 17.84
C THR A 67 33.14 6.08 18.48
N ASN A 68 33.07 7.14 17.65
CA ASN A 68 32.90 8.52 18.10
C ASN A 68 31.50 9.06 17.76
N THR A 69 30.51 8.71 18.57
CA THR A 69 29.12 9.13 18.31
C THR A 69 28.93 10.64 18.46
N TYR A 70 29.71 11.29 19.33
CA TYR A 70 29.67 12.75 19.51
C TYR A 70 30.04 13.50 18.22
N GLU A 71 31.16 13.15 17.58
CA GLU A 71 31.58 13.82 16.33
C GLU A 71 30.58 13.61 15.19
N VAL A 72 29.93 12.45 15.11
CA VAL A 72 28.85 12.20 14.15
C VAL A 72 27.71 13.19 14.35
N LEU A 73 27.24 13.35 15.60
CA LEU A 73 26.16 14.29 15.92
C LEU A 73 26.59 15.75 15.71
N ILE A 74 27.85 16.11 15.99
CA ILE A 74 28.38 17.45 15.70
C ILE A 74 28.41 17.73 14.19
N ARG A 75 28.69 16.74 13.33
CA ARG A 75 28.55 16.92 11.88
C ARG A 75 27.12 17.21 11.46
N VAL A 76 26.13 16.52 12.06
CA VAL A 76 24.71 16.78 11.82
C VAL A 76 24.34 18.20 12.27
N TYR A 77 24.81 18.62 13.45
CA TYR A 77 24.66 19.99 13.94
C TYR A 77 25.21 21.02 12.94
N SER A 78 26.44 20.83 12.44
CA SER A 78 27.05 21.75 11.47
C SER A 78 26.28 21.81 10.15
N MET A 79 25.69 20.69 9.71
CA MET A 79 24.82 20.63 8.54
C MET A 79 23.54 21.46 8.75
N MET A 80 22.88 21.31 9.89
CA MET A 80 21.71 22.10 10.27
C MET A 80 22.04 23.59 10.37
N GLN A 81 23.18 23.94 10.99
CA GLN A 81 23.63 25.33 11.12
C GLN A 81 23.86 25.96 9.75
N SER A 82 24.57 25.27 8.85
CA SER A 82 24.81 25.75 7.49
C SER A 82 23.51 25.94 6.70
N GLN A 83 22.53 25.04 6.89
CA GLN A 83 21.22 25.16 6.27
C GLN A 83 20.41 26.34 6.82
N MET A 84 20.44 26.54 8.14
CA MET A 84 19.82 27.68 8.82
C MET A 84 20.41 29.01 8.33
N ASP A 85 21.73 29.11 8.23
CA ASP A 85 22.42 30.32 7.73
C ASP A 85 22.02 30.63 6.29
N ARG A 86 21.84 29.60 5.44
CA ARG A 86 21.42 29.75 4.05
C ARG A 86 19.95 30.18 3.92
N LEU A 87 19.05 29.61 4.71
CA LEU A 87 17.61 29.89 4.62
C LEU A 87 17.20 31.13 5.42
N GLY A 88 17.99 31.51 6.41
CA GLY A 88 17.69 32.57 7.36
C GLY A 88 16.85 32.06 8.54
N MET A 89 17.39 32.19 9.74
CA MET A 89 16.81 31.71 11.00
C MET A 89 15.37 32.18 11.25
N GLU A 90 15.03 33.41 10.87
CA GLU A 90 13.71 33.98 11.13
C GLU A 90 12.65 33.59 10.10
N THR A 91 13.05 32.97 8.99
CA THR A 91 12.14 32.65 7.88
C THR A 91 11.27 31.43 8.18
N SER A 92 10.07 31.40 7.58
CA SER A 92 9.23 30.21 7.58
C SER A 92 9.92 29.01 6.93
N ALA A 93 10.75 29.25 5.92
CA ALA A 93 11.52 28.21 5.22
C ALA A 93 12.43 27.39 6.16
N TRP A 94 12.97 27.99 7.22
CA TRP A 94 13.69 27.28 8.27
C TRP A 94 12.75 26.75 9.36
N LYS A 95 11.86 27.62 9.88
CA LYS A 95 11.02 27.32 11.05
C LYS A 95 10.04 26.16 10.83
N GLU A 96 9.66 25.87 9.58
CA GLU A 96 8.76 24.77 9.20
C GLU A 96 9.47 23.41 9.04
N ILE A 97 10.82 23.38 9.02
CA ILE A 97 11.59 22.14 8.84
C ILE A 97 11.53 21.29 10.11
N ARG A 98 11.02 20.07 9.97
CA ARG A 98 11.08 19.01 11.00
C ARG A 98 12.31 18.15 10.78
N HIS A 99 13.03 17.82 11.84
CA HIS A 99 14.29 17.10 11.79
C HIS A 99 14.14 15.72 12.43
N THR A 100 14.58 14.68 11.73
CA THR A 100 14.63 13.32 12.27
C THR A 100 16.03 12.76 12.10
N ILE A 101 16.63 12.31 13.20
CA ILE A 101 17.95 11.68 13.23
C ILE A 101 17.75 10.20 13.57
N ILE A 102 18.30 9.30 12.76
CA ILE A 102 18.25 7.86 13.01
C ILE A 102 19.70 7.36 13.13
N LEU A 103 20.07 6.89 14.31
CA LEU A 103 21.37 6.30 14.60
C LEU A 103 21.25 4.78 14.62
N LEU A 104 21.96 4.10 13.73
CA LEU A 104 22.15 2.66 13.76
C LEU A 104 23.48 2.36 14.45
N THR A 105 23.45 1.87 15.69
CA THR A 105 24.65 1.70 16.52
C THR A 105 24.45 0.62 17.60
N ASP A 106 25.54 0.01 18.06
CA ASP A 106 25.55 -0.86 19.23
C ASP A 106 25.55 -0.07 20.55
N GLY A 107 25.59 1.27 20.51
CA GLY A 107 25.61 2.13 21.69
C GLY A 107 26.96 2.19 22.40
N LYS A 108 28.04 1.67 21.82
CA LYS A 108 29.36 1.60 22.48
C LYS A 108 30.30 2.72 22.06
N SER A 109 29.90 3.97 22.26
CA SER A 109 30.78 5.12 22.03
C SER A 109 31.97 5.05 22.98
N ASN A 110 33.19 5.06 22.44
CA ASN A 110 34.43 4.85 23.22
C ASN A 110 35.50 5.94 22.99
N MET A 111 35.17 6.95 22.20
CA MET A 111 36.04 8.09 21.91
C MET A 111 35.20 9.36 21.67
N GLY A 112 35.84 10.52 21.80
CA GLY A 112 35.16 11.82 21.75
C GLY A 112 34.57 12.25 23.09
N ASP A 113 33.74 13.29 23.08
CA ASP A 113 32.98 13.73 24.25
C ASP A 113 31.64 12.95 24.35
N SER A 114 30.84 13.24 25.37
CA SER A 114 29.53 12.61 25.57
C SER A 114 28.56 12.96 24.42
N PRO A 115 27.97 11.96 23.74
CA PRO A 115 26.98 12.20 22.68
C PRO A 115 25.77 13.02 23.13
N LYS A 116 25.39 12.90 24.41
CA LYS A 116 24.34 13.72 25.04
C LYS A 116 24.61 15.22 24.90
N LYS A 117 25.86 15.67 24.99
CA LYS A 117 26.20 17.09 24.81
C LYS A 117 25.95 17.57 23.38
N ALA A 118 26.20 16.72 22.38
CA ALA A 118 25.90 17.05 20.99
C ALA A 118 24.38 17.11 20.76
N VAL A 119 23.61 16.18 21.35
CA VAL A 119 22.14 16.24 21.33
C VAL A 119 21.63 17.55 21.95
N THR A 120 22.18 17.98 23.10
CA THR A 120 21.81 19.26 23.73
C THR A 120 22.06 20.44 22.78
N ARG A 121 23.22 20.48 22.10
CA ARG A 121 23.51 21.54 21.13
C ARG A 121 22.55 21.55 19.94
N ILE A 122 22.16 20.38 19.43
CA ILE A 122 21.15 20.27 18.37
C ILE A 122 19.80 20.82 18.86
N ARG A 123 19.39 20.45 20.09
CA ARG A 123 18.15 20.97 20.69
C ARG A 123 18.16 22.48 20.84
N GLU A 124 19.29 23.05 21.26
CA GLU A 124 19.48 24.50 21.39
C GLU A 124 19.40 25.20 20.02
N LEU A 125 20.09 24.69 19.00
CA LEU A 125 20.06 25.22 17.64
C LEU A 125 18.64 25.26 17.06
N LEU A 126 17.87 24.20 17.30
CA LEU A 126 16.49 24.08 16.80
C LEU A 126 15.45 24.75 17.71
N SER A 127 15.88 25.33 18.84
CA SER A 127 15.01 25.94 19.86
C SER A 127 13.90 24.99 20.31
N ILE A 128 14.27 23.74 20.67
CA ILE A 128 13.30 22.71 21.06
C ILE A 128 12.81 22.97 22.49
N GLU A 129 11.65 23.59 22.57
CA GLU A 129 10.84 23.82 23.78
C GLU A 129 9.54 23.00 23.73
N GLN A 130 8.68 23.08 24.76
CA GLN A 130 7.46 22.28 24.86
C GLN A 130 6.48 22.47 23.68
N ASN A 131 6.49 23.64 23.03
CA ASN A 131 5.67 23.96 21.86
C ASN A 131 6.33 23.61 20.51
N ARG A 132 7.58 23.12 20.52
CA ARG A 132 8.35 22.74 19.32
C ARG A 132 8.92 21.31 19.40
N ASP A 133 8.41 20.49 20.31
CA ASP A 133 8.92 19.12 20.50
C ASP A 133 8.72 18.23 19.26
N ASP A 134 7.68 18.48 18.46
CA ASP A 134 7.41 17.84 17.16
C ASP A 134 8.45 18.14 16.05
N TYR A 135 9.43 19.02 16.29
CA TYR A 135 10.43 19.44 15.29
C TYR A 135 11.75 18.68 15.37
N LEU A 136 11.95 17.84 16.37
CA LEU A 136 13.12 16.98 16.50
C LEU A 136 12.74 15.60 17.04
N ASP A 137 13.11 14.57 16.29
CA ASP A 137 13.07 13.17 16.72
C ASP A 137 14.44 12.54 16.54
N ILE A 138 14.95 11.91 17.60
CA ILE A 138 16.22 11.18 17.56
C ILE A 138 15.93 9.74 17.92
N TYR A 139 16.11 8.84 16.95
CA TYR A 139 15.96 7.40 17.09
C TYR A 139 17.34 6.74 17.21
N ALA A 140 17.51 5.88 18.22
CA ALA A 140 18.73 5.09 18.42
C ALA A 140 18.38 3.60 18.35
N ILE A 141 18.91 2.90 17.35
CA ILE A 141 18.49 1.55 17.00
C ILE A 141 19.72 0.63 16.91
N GLY A 142 19.76 -0.39 17.75
CA GLY A 142 20.67 -1.52 17.59
C GLY A 142 20.02 -2.61 16.74
N VAL A 143 20.68 -3.07 15.67
CA VAL A 143 20.15 -4.11 14.76
C VAL A 143 21.15 -5.26 14.62
N GLY A 144 20.68 -6.50 14.77
CA GLY A 144 21.47 -7.71 14.60
C GLY A 144 21.80 -8.42 15.92
N LYS A 145 22.71 -9.40 15.85
CA LYS A 145 23.26 -10.11 17.03
C LYS A 145 24.35 -9.28 17.73
N LEU A 146 24.09 -8.00 17.93
CA LEU A 146 25.02 -7.10 18.59
C LEU A 146 24.88 -7.24 20.11
N ASP A 147 26.01 -7.19 20.81
CA ASP A 147 26.00 -6.88 22.24
C ASP A 147 25.81 -5.38 22.37
N VAL A 148 24.59 -4.96 22.69
CA VAL A 148 24.15 -3.57 22.62
C VAL A 148 24.15 -2.93 24.00
N ASP A 149 24.76 -1.75 24.13
CA ASP A 149 24.61 -0.91 25.31
C ASP A 149 23.25 -0.19 25.28
N TRP A 150 22.26 -0.80 25.94
CA TRP A 150 20.93 -0.24 26.05
C TRP A 150 20.91 1.11 26.76
N LYS A 151 21.82 1.35 27.72
CA LYS A 151 21.83 2.59 28.49
C LYS A 151 22.17 3.76 27.57
N GLU A 152 23.22 3.63 26.76
CA GLU A 152 23.60 4.68 25.80
C GLU A 152 22.51 4.90 24.74
N LEU A 153 21.95 3.83 24.15
CA LEU A 153 20.85 3.95 23.18
C LEU A 153 19.66 4.71 23.77
N ASN A 154 19.27 4.34 24.99
CA ASN A 154 18.17 4.99 25.67
C ASN A 154 18.52 6.44 26.05
N GLU A 155 19.78 6.78 26.34
CA GLU A 155 20.18 8.17 26.58
C GLU A 155 20.17 9.02 25.30
N LEU A 156 20.47 8.43 24.14
CA LEU A 156 20.46 9.08 22.83
C LEU A 156 19.04 9.33 22.30
N GLY A 157 18.15 8.35 22.48
CA GLY A 157 16.77 8.42 21.98
C GLY A 157 15.97 9.55 22.64
N SER A 158 15.12 10.22 21.86
CA SER A 158 14.22 11.25 22.38
C SER A 158 13.30 10.74 23.49
N LYS A 159 12.84 11.67 24.33
CA LYS A 159 11.98 11.39 25.49
C LYS A 159 10.66 12.10 25.29
N LYS A 160 9.71 11.41 24.66
CA LYS A 160 8.36 11.89 24.37
C LYS A 160 7.32 10.97 25.01
N ASP A 161 6.25 11.55 25.52
CA ASP A 161 5.20 10.80 26.19
C ASP A 161 4.47 9.89 25.19
N GLY A 162 4.37 8.60 25.52
CA GLY A 162 3.67 7.61 24.70
C GLY A 162 4.48 7.07 23.50
N GLU A 163 5.70 7.54 23.28
CA GLU A 163 6.54 7.14 22.15
C GLU A 163 7.83 6.43 22.62
N ARG A 164 8.38 5.60 21.73
CA ARG A 164 9.68 4.95 21.94
C ARG A 164 10.64 5.40 20.86
N HIS A 165 11.83 5.82 21.30
CA HIS A 165 12.90 6.25 20.40
C HIS A 165 14.19 5.42 20.52
N ALA A 166 14.18 4.37 21.33
CA ALA A 166 15.30 3.43 21.48
C ALA A 166 14.83 1.98 21.27
N PHE A 167 15.55 1.25 20.42
CA PHE A 167 15.16 -0.08 19.97
C PHE A 167 16.36 -1.04 19.86
N ILE A 168 16.14 -2.31 20.19
CA ILE A 168 17.09 -3.41 19.92
C ILE A 168 16.34 -4.44 19.08
N LEU A 169 16.88 -4.74 17.90
CA LEU A 169 16.22 -5.52 16.87
C LEU A 169 17.10 -6.68 16.44
N GLN A 170 16.45 -7.82 16.16
CA GLN A 170 17.14 -9.03 15.76
C GLN A 170 17.66 -8.95 14.33
N ASP A 171 16.91 -8.30 13.43
CA ASP A 171 17.21 -8.22 12.00
C ASP A 171 16.54 -7.02 11.32
N ALA A 172 16.82 -6.86 10.01
CA ALA A 172 16.24 -5.82 9.17
C ALA A 172 14.71 -5.93 9.00
N LYS A 173 14.13 -7.12 9.15
CA LYS A 173 12.68 -7.31 9.02
C LYS A 173 11.94 -6.74 10.23
N ALA A 174 12.51 -6.91 11.42
CA ALA A 174 12.01 -6.26 12.63
C ALA A 174 12.10 -4.72 12.55
N LEU A 175 13.10 -4.18 11.86
CA LEU A 175 13.26 -2.76 11.62
C LEU A 175 12.08 -2.19 10.81
N GLN A 176 11.73 -2.84 9.70
CA GLN A 176 10.60 -2.42 8.86
C GLN A 176 9.30 -2.30 9.66
N GLN A 177 9.00 -3.28 10.53
CA GLN A 177 7.79 -3.26 11.35
C GLN A 177 7.75 -2.09 12.34
N ILE A 178 8.92 -1.64 12.82
CA ILE A 178 8.99 -0.53 13.78
C ILE A 178 8.92 0.81 13.07
N PHE A 179 9.46 0.94 11.87
CA PHE A 179 9.32 2.17 11.09
C PHE A 179 7.85 2.55 10.89
N GLU A 180 6.96 1.58 10.66
CA GLU A 180 5.51 1.80 10.60
C GLU A 180 4.94 2.40 11.90
N HIS A 181 5.53 2.07 13.06
CA HIS A 181 5.13 2.63 14.35
C HIS A 181 5.81 3.97 14.66
N MET A 182 6.94 4.30 14.03
CA MET A 182 7.60 5.61 14.15
C MET A 182 6.88 6.71 13.37
N LEU A 183 6.08 6.35 12.37
CA LEU A 183 5.42 7.31 11.51
C LEU A 183 4.02 7.68 11.99
N ASP A 184 3.86 8.93 12.41
CA ASP A 184 2.54 9.51 12.62
C ASP A 184 1.90 9.92 11.28
N VAL A 185 1.08 9.02 10.73
CA VAL A 185 0.26 9.28 9.53
C VAL A 185 -1.15 9.78 9.87
N SER A 186 -1.45 10.08 11.14
CA SER A 186 -2.79 10.53 11.57
C SER A 186 -3.15 11.91 11.00
N LYS A 187 -2.16 12.78 10.83
CA LYS A 187 -2.33 14.13 10.27
C LYS A 187 -2.42 14.14 8.73
N LEU A 188 -2.11 13.03 8.07
CA LEU A 188 -2.22 12.90 6.61
C LEU A 188 -3.69 12.76 6.21
N THR A 189 -4.39 13.87 6.02
CA THR A 189 -5.85 13.89 5.80
C THR A 189 -6.24 14.29 4.37
N ASP A 190 -5.26 14.34 3.47
CA ASP A 190 -5.50 14.47 2.03
C ASP A 190 -5.98 13.14 1.41
N THR A 191 -6.39 13.22 0.14
CA THR A 191 -6.94 12.10 -0.63
C THR A 191 -5.85 11.28 -1.34
N ILE A 192 -4.65 11.17 -0.76
CA ILE A 192 -3.60 10.30 -1.30
C ILE A 192 -4.12 8.85 -1.41
N CYS A 193 -3.93 8.24 -2.58
CA CYS A 193 -4.45 6.91 -2.86
C CYS A 193 -3.52 5.79 -2.36
N GLY A 194 -4.05 4.58 -2.16
CA GLY A 194 -3.25 3.36 -2.00
C GLY A 194 -2.23 3.41 -0.86
N VAL A 195 -2.51 4.14 0.21
CA VAL A 195 -1.72 4.13 1.45
C VAL A 195 -2.47 3.27 2.45
N GLY A 196 -1.78 2.31 3.06
CA GLY A 196 -2.29 1.45 4.11
C GLY A 196 -1.16 1.10 5.08
N ASN A 197 -1.51 0.62 6.27
CA ASN A 197 -0.53 0.23 7.29
C ASN A 197 0.03 -1.17 7.01
N MET A 198 1.35 -1.33 7.07
CA MET A 198 2.02 -2.60 6.79
C MET A 198 2.34 -3.42 8.05
N SER A 199 2.10 -2.86 9.23
CA SER A 199 2.29 -3.54 10.51
C SER A 199 1.33 -4.71 10.68
N ALA A 200 1.84 -5.84 11.14
CA ALA A 200 1.01 -6.98 11.54
C ALA A 200 0.11 -6.67 12.76
N ASN A 201 0.46 -5.63 13.53
CA ASN A 201 -0.29 -5.20 14.71
C ASN A 201 -1.38 -4.17 14.40
N ALA A 202 -1.42 -3.63 13.18
CA ALA A 202 -2.45 -2.70 12.76
C ALA A 202 -3.79 -3.43 12.56
N SER A 203 -4.90 -2.72 12.74
CA SER A 203 -6.21 -3.28 12.46
C SER A 203 -6.38 -3.60 10.97
N ASP A 204 -7.26 -4.55 10.63
CA ASP A 204 -7.52 -4.91 9.23
C ASP A 204 -7.95 -3.71 8.37
N GLN A 205 -8.71 -2.79 8.96
CA GLN A 205 -9.14 -1.56 8.31
C GLN A 205 -7.99 -0.58 8.08
N GLU A 206 -7.02 -0.46 8.99
CA GLU A 206 -5.81 0.36 8.77
C GLU A 206 -4.91 -0.23 7.70
N ARG A 207 -4.87 -1.56 7.58
CA ARG A 207 -4.12 -2.27 6.54
C ARG A 207 -4.76 -2.14 5.16
N THR A 208 -6.09 -1.99 5.11
CA THR A 208 -6.86 -1.87 3.87
C THR A 208 -7.93 -0.75 3.94
N PRO A 209 -7.52 0.53 4.09
CA PRO A 209 -8.45 1.63 4.41
C PRO A 209 -9.41 2.01 3.26
N TRP A 210 -9.21 1.46 2.07
CA TRP A 210 -10.18 1.57 0.98
C TRP A 210 -11.34 0.60 1.11
N GLN A 211 -11.21 -0.46 1.92
CA GLN A 211 -12.23 -1.47 2.05
C GLN A 211 -13.53 -0.87 2.58
N VAL A 212 -14.64 -1.16 1.89
CA VAL A 212 -15.98 -0.81 2.33
C VAL A 212 -16.91 -2.01 2.21
N THR A 213 -17.94 -2.05 3.07
CA THR A 213 -19.00 -3.05 2.98
C THR A 213 -20.29 -2.41 2.51
N PHE A 214 -20.83 -2.93 1.41
CA PHE A 214 -22.15 -2.57 0.91
C PHE A 214 -23.21 -3.49 1.53
N LYS A 215 -24.20 -2.87 2.18
CA LYS A 215 -25.32 -3.57 2.84
C LYS A 215 -26.62 -3.29 2.10
N PRO A 216 -27.07 -4.17 1.19
CA PRO A 216 -28.45 -4.16 0.73
C PRO A 216 -29.37 -4.71 1.83
N LYS A 217 -30.59 -4.17 1.97
CA LYS A 217 -31.52 -4.56 3.05
C LYS A 217 -31.99 -6.02 2.96
N SER A 218 -32.10 -6.54 1.74
CA SER A 218 -32.78 -7.82 1.43
C SER A 218 -31.90 -8.86 0.73
N LYS A 219 -30.60 -8.56 0.54
CA LYS A 219 -29.64 -9.46 -0.13
C LYS A 219 -28.36 -9.64 0.69
N GLU A 220 -27.53 -10.58 0.24
CA GLU A 220 -26.17 -10.77 0.75
C GLU A 220 -25.36 -9.48 0.65
N THR A 221 -24.49 -9.25 1.62
CA THR A 221 -23.57 -8.10 1.63
C THR A 221 -22.52 -8.27 0.53
N CYS A 222 -22.19 -7.19 -0.17
CA CYS A 222 -21.03 -7.12 -1.04
C CYS A 222 -19.93 -6.26 -0.42
N GLN A 223 -18.75 -6.32 -1.00
CA GLN A 223 -17.64 -5.43 -0.70
C GLN A 223 -17.47 -4.37 -1.79
N GLY A 224 -16.62 -3.40 -1.53
CA GLY A 224 -16.20 -2.41 -2.50
C GLY A 224 -14.91 -1.75 -2.07
N SER A 225 -14.45 -0.79 -2.88
CA SER A 225 -13.29 0.04 -2.57
C SER A 225 -13.61 1.52 -2.73
N LEU A 226 -13.18 2.35 -1.78
CA LEU A 226 -13.08 3.79 -2.01
C LEU A 226 -12.06 4.05 -3.11
N ILE A 227 -12.45 4.85 -4.10
CA ILE A 227 -11.58 5.29 -5.20
C ILE A 227 -11.40 6.81 -5.21
N SER A 228 -12.22 7.54 -4.44
CA SER A 228 -12.05 8.96 -4.12
C SER A 228 -12.65 9.25 -2.73
N ASP A 229 -12.79 10.52 -2.35
CA ASP A 229 -13.45 10.91 -1.10
C ASP A 229 -14.98 10.73 -1.13
N GLN A 230 -15.59 10.43 -2.27
CA GLN A 230 -17.06 10.29 -2.38
C GLN A 230 -17.52 9.13 -3.27
N TRP A 231 -16.60 8.45 -3.95
CA TRP A 231 -16.93 7.37 -4.88
C TRP A 231 -16.40 6.02 -4.43
N VAL A 232 -17.25 4.99 -4.57
CA VAL A 232 -16.94 3.59 -4.32
C VAL A 232 -17.07 2.80 -5.61
N LEU A 233 -16.11 1.92 -5.85
CA LEU A 233 -16.14 0.93 -6.92
C LEU A 233 -16.55 -0.44 -6.37
N THR A 234 -17.45 -1.13 -7.07
CA THR A 234 -17.96 -2.47 -6.69
C THR A 234 -18.46 -3.24 -7.93
N ALA A 235 -19.01 -4.44 -7.74
CA ALA A 235 -19.56 -5.28 -8.79
C ALA A 235 -21.03 -4.92 -9.10
N ALA A 236 -21.45 -5.07 -10.36
CA ALA A 236 -22.81 -4.79 -10.78
C ALA A 236 -23.82 -5.84 -10.29
N HIS A 237 -23.42 -7.11 -10.23
CA HIS A 237 -24.32 -8.19 -9.82
C HIS A 237 -24.79 -8.07 -8.36
N CYS A 238 -24.10 -7.28 -7.55
CA CYS A 238 -24.52 -6.90 -6.20
C CYS A 238 -25.87 -6.15 -6.16
N PHE A 239 -26.27 -5.57 -7.30
CA PHE A 239 -27.53 -4.83 -7.48
C PHE A 239 -28.56 -5.60 -8.30
N HIS A 240 -28.20 -6.76 -8.84
CA HIS A 240 -29.12 -7.62 -9.58
C HIS A 240 -30.28 -8.06 -8.69
N ASP A 241 -31.50 -8.17 -9.22
CA ASP A 241 -32.78 -8.41 -8.50
C ASP A 241 -33.06 -7.58 -7.22
N ILE A 242 -32.36 -6.47 -6.98
CA ILE A 242 -32.76 -5.52 -5.93
C ILE A 242 -33.77 -4.56 -6.54
N GLN A 243 -34.93 -4.39 -5.88
CA GLN A 243 -35.88 -3.37 -6.27
C GLN A 243 -35.20 -2.00 -6.10
N MET A 244 -35.02 -1.25 -7.20
CA MET A 244 -34.42 0.09 -7.19
C MET A 244 -35.20 1.08 -6.29
N GLU A 245 -36.45 0.76 -5.96
CA GLU A 245 -37.29 1.47 -4.99
C GLU A 245 -36.66 1.51 -3.57
N ASP A 246 -35.84 0.52 -3.22
CA ASP A 246 -35.13 0.43 -1.94
C ASP A 246 -33.78 1.18 -1.93
N HIS A 247 -33.43 1.94 -2.98
CA HIS A 247 -32.16 2.67 -3.07
C HIS A 247 -31.90 3.56 -1.83
N HIS A 248 -32.95 4.18 -1.28
CA HIS A 248 -32.90 4.99 -0.05
C HIS A 248 -32.48 4.21 1.21
N LEU A 249 -32.53 2.87 1.19
CA LEU A 249 -32.16 1.98 2.28
C LEU A 249 -30.74 1.43 2.13
N TRP A 250 -30.08 1.67 1.00
CA TRP A 250 -28.73 1.19 0.76
C TRP A 250 -27.73 1.95 1.64
N ARG A 251 -26.82 1.20 2.24
CA ARG A 251 -25.78 1.74 3.13
C ARG A 251 -24.43 1.21 2.69
N VAL A 252 -23.45 2.11 2.66
CA VAL A 252 -22.04 1.75 2.57
C VAL A 252 -21.42 2.02 3.92
N ASN A 253 -20.78 1.01 4.50
CA ASN A 253 -19.99 1.13 5.70
C ASN A 253 -18.52 1.35 5.33
N VAL A 254 -17.96 2.46 5.79
CA VAL A 254 -16.58 2.88 5.55
C VAL A 254 -15.84 2.88 6.88
N GLY A 255 -14.54 2.57 6.89
CA GLY A 255 -13.72 2.64 8.11
C GLY A 255 -13.77 4.01 8.79
N ASP A 256 -13.69 4.01 10.12
CA ASP A 256 -13.70 5.24 10.93
C ASP A 256 -12.77 5.04 12.15
N PRO A 257 -11.82 5.95 12.43
CA PRO A 257 -10.90 5.80 13.57
C PRO A 257 -11.58 5.78 14.94
N THR A 258 -12.82 6.27 15.04
CA THR A 258 -13.57 6.33 16.29
C THR A 258 -14.45 5.10 16.54
N SER A 259 -14.54 4.19 15.57
CA SER A 259 -15.46 3.05 15.62
C SER A 259 -14.90 1.85 14.85
N GLN A 260 -14.70 0.73 15.54
CA GLN A 260 -14.36 -0.55 14.89
C GLN A 260 -15.45 -1.06 13.93
N HIS A 261 -16.68 -0.56 14.06
CA HIS A 261 -17.78 -0.86 13.14
C HIS A 261 -17.84 0.08 11.95
N GLY A 262 -16.89 1.00 11.81
CA GLY A 262 -16.88 2.02 10.78
C GLY A 262 -18.03 3.02 10.94
N LYS A 263 -18.33 3.69 9.83
CA LYS A 263 -19.34 4.74 9.69
C LYS A 263 -20.19 4.49 8.47
N GLU A 264 -21.50 4.59 8.63
CA GLU A 264 -22.44 4.39 7.53
C GLU A 264 -22.67 5.67 6.71
N PHE A 265 -22.76 5.48 5.40
CA PHE A 265 -23.05 6.50 4.41
C PHE A 265 -24.25 6.07 3.57
N LEU A 266 -25.15 7.01 3.28
CA LEU A 266 -26.21 6.82 2.30
C LEU A 266 -25.62 6.88 0.90
N VAL A 267 -26.21 6.11 -0.01
CA VAL A 267 -25.89 6.15 -1.43
C VAL A 267 -26.76 7.22 -2.10
N GLU A 268 -26.12 8.18 -2.78
CA GLU A 268 -26.77 9.24 -3.55
C GLU A 268 -27.16 8.74 -4.94
N ASP A 269 -26.26 8.00 -5.58
CA ASP A 269 -26.43 7.51 -6.94
C ASP A 269 -25.68 6.19 -7.16
N VAL A 270 -26.20 5.36 -8.07
CA VAL A 270 -25.60 4.09 -8.49
C VAL A 270 -25.56 4.01 -10.01
N ILE A 271 -24.34 3.86 -10.53
CA ILE A 271 -24.07 3.78 -11.95
C ILE A 271 -23.59 2.36 -12.25
N ILE A 272 -24.47 1.56 -12.85
CA ILE A 272 -24.17 0.19 -13.31
C ILE A 272 -23.71 0.27 -14.77
N ALA A 273 -22.67 -0.50 -15.15
CA ALA A 273 -22.27 -0.55 -16.54
C ALA A 273 -23.41 -1.07 -17.44
N PRO A 274 -23.72 -0.38 -18.55
CA PRO A 274 -24.92 -0.67 -19.35
C PRO A 274 -24.89 -2.03 -20.05
N GLY A 275 -23.70 -2.63 -20.22
CA GLY A 275 -23.55 -3.97 -20.78
C GLY A 275 -23.84 -5.10 -19.80
N PHE A 276 -23.96 -4.82 -18.51
CA PHE A 276 -24.18 -5.85 -17.50
C PHE A 276 -25.57 -6.46 -17.63
N ASN A 277 -25.61 -7.77 -17.87
CA ASN A 277 -26.83 -8.55 -17.82
C ASN A 277 -26.50 -10.01 -17.51
N VAL A 278 -26.71 -10.41 -16.26
CA VAL A 278 -26.42 -11.76 -15.77
C VAL A 278 -27.14 -12.86 -16.55
N HIS A 279 -28.28 -12.57 -17.19
CA HIS A 279 -29.06 -13.55 -17.95
C HIS A 279 -28.93 -13.41 -19.48
N ALA A 280 -27.99 -12.60 -19.97
CA ALA A 280 -27.83 -12.32 -21.40
C ALA A 280 -27.72 -13.58 -22.27
N LYS A 281 -27.02 -14.61 -21.75
CA LYS A 281 -26.76 -15.87 -22.47
C LYS A 281 -27.61 -17.05 -22.00
N ARG A 282 -28.68 -16.82 -21.23
CA ARG A 282 -29.55 -17.89 -20.72
C ARG A 282 -30.14 -18.78 -21.82
N LYS A 283 -30.49 -18.17 -22.97
CA LYS A 283 -31.00 -18.91 -24.15
C LYS A 283 -29.96 -19.82 -24.82
N GLN A 284 -28.67 -19.61 -24.54
CA GLN A 284 -27.54 -20.40 -25.05
C GLN A 284 -27.13 -21.50 -24.04
N GLY A 285 -27.87 -21.66 -22.94
CA GLY A 285 -27.59 -22.64 -21.89
C GLY A 285 -26.57 -22.17 -20.84
N ILE A 286 -26.23 -20.87 -20.82
CA ILE A 286 -25.37 -20.24 -19.81
C ILE A 286 -26.28 -19.50 -18.81
N SER A 287 -26.44 -20.03 -17.60
CA SER A 287 -27.37 -19.50 -16.60
C SER A 287 -27.02 -18.08 -16.14
N GLU A 288 -25.72 -17.83 -15.96
CA GLU A 288 -25.16 -16.59 -15.44
C GLU A 288 -23.97 -16.13 -16.30
N PHE A 289 -23.96 -14.84 -16.67
CA PHE A 289 -22.94 -14.23 -17.52
C PHE A 289 -22.51 -12.87 -16.96
N TYR A 290 -21.25 -12.75 -16.58
CA TYR A 290 -20.74 -11.64 -15.76
C TYR A 290 -19.94 -10.58 -16.54
N ALA A 291 -20.13 -10.47 -17.86
CA ALA A 291 -19.49 -9.38 -18.60
C ALA A 291 -19.99 -8.02 -18.12
N ASP A 292 -19.10 -7.02 -18.15
CA ASP A 292 -19.35 -5.66 -17.65
C ASP A 292 -19.83 -5.62 -16.18
N ASP A 293 -19.43 -6.59 -15.35
CA ASP A 293 -19.83 -6.68 -13.94
C ASP A 293 -19.14 -5.62 -13.04
N ILE A 294 -19.44 -4.35 -13.27
CA ILE A 294 -18.87 -3.20 -12.59
C ILE A 294 -19.95 -2.16 -12.28
N ALA A 295 -19.85 -1.53 -11.10
CA ALA A 295 -20.72 -0.44 -10.71
C ALA A 295 -19.97 0.60 -9.86
N LEU A 296 -20.41 1.85 -9.96
CA LEU A 296 -19.95 2.97 -9.16
C LEU A 296 -21.06 3.44 -8.22
N LEU A 297 -20.71 3.69 -6.97
CA LEU A 297 -21.61 4.27 -5.98
C LEU A 297 -21.11 5.66 -5.60
N LYS A 298 -21.96 6.66 -5.73
CA LYS A 298 -21.71 8.00 -5.20
C LYS A 298 -22.30 8.09 -3.80
N LEU A 299 -21.48 8.44 -2.81
CA LEU A 299 -21.92 8.63 -1.44
C LEU A 299 -22.59 10.00 -1.29
N SER A 300 -23.64 10.08 -0.48
CA SER A 300 -24.37 11.32 -0.13
C SER A 300 -23.53 12.44 0.50
N ARG A 301 -22.34 12.10 1.01
CA ARG A 301 -21.41 13.04 1.62
C ARG A 301 -19.98 12.54 1.43
N LYS A 302 -19.04 13.48 1.35
CA LYS A 302 -17.60 13.18 1.34
C LYS A 302 -17.18 12.47 2.63
N VAL A 303 -16.36 11.44 2.47
CA VAL A 303 -15.64 10.73 3.51
C VAL A 303 -14.47 11.60 3.97
N LYS A 304 -14.25 11.68 5.28
CA LYS A 304 -13.07 12.34 5.84
C LYS A 304 -11.91 11.35 5.82
N MET A 305 -10.84 11.68 5.10
CA MET A 305 -9.67 10.79 5.00
C MET A 305 -8.98 10.65 6.36
N SER A 306 -8.52 9.44 6.65
CA SER A 306 -7.87 9.10 7.92
C SER A 306 -7.07 7.80 7.77
N THR A 307 -6.48 7.29 8.85
CA THR A 307 -5.82 5.97 8.85
C THR A 307 -6.77 4.82 8.50
N HIS A 308 -8.08 4.98 8.68
CA HIS A 308 -9.08 3.93 8.44
C HIS A 308 -9.88 4.11 7.13
N ALA A 309 -9.74 5.25 6.46
CA ALA A 309 -10.50 5.59 5.26
C ALA A 309 -9.64 6.36 4.26
N ARG A 310 -9.26 5.70 3.16
CA ARG A 310 -8.48 6.29 2.05
C ARG A 310 -8.85 5.64 0.73
N PRO A 311 -8.75 6.34 -0.40
CA PRO A 311 -8.97 5.71 -1.69
C PRO A 311 -7.82 4.74 -2.01
N ILE A 312 -8.10 3.67 -2.77
CA ILE A 312 -7.06 2.85 -3.40
C ILE A 312 -6.60 3.49 -4.71
N CYS A 313 -5.36 3.26 -5.15
CA CYS A 313 -4.91 3.82 -6.42
C CYS A 313 -5.56 3.07 -7.61
N LEU A 314 -6.26 3.80 -8.47
CA LEU A 314 -6.72 3.26 -9.75
C LEU A 314 -5.63 3.40 -10.82
N PRO A 315 -5.31 2.32 -11.58
CA PRO A 315 -4.40 2.39 -12.70
C PRO A 315 -4.81 3.45 -13.72
N CYS A 316 -3.85 3.88 -14.54
CA CYS A 316 -4.07 4.86 -15.60
C CYS A 316 -4.49 6.25 -15.11
N THR A 317 -4.17 6.58 -13.86
CA THR A 317 -4.35 7.91 -13.26
C THR A 317 -3.02 8.56 -12.91
N VAL A 318 -2.99 9.89 -12.85
CA VAL A 318 -1.83 10.67 -12.40
C VAL A 318 -1.44 10.29 -10.97
N GLY A 319 -2.41 10.10 -10.07
CA GLY A 319 -2.16 9.67 -8.70
C GLY A 319 -1.46 8.32 -8.61
N ALA A 320 -1.88 7.34 -9.43
CA ALA A 320 -1.18 6.06 -9.53
C ALA A 320 0.21 6.19 -10.19
N ASN A 321 0.37 7.09 -11.15
CA ASN A 321 1.66 7.33 -11.83
C ASN A 321 2.71 7.87 -10.84
N MET A 322 2.29 8.82 -10.00
CA MET A 322 3.10 9.34 -8.89
C MET A 322 3.43 8.23 -7.88
N ALA A 323 2.45 7.40 -7.53
CA ALA A 323 2.63 6.27 -6.62
C ALA A 323 3.65 5.24 -7.16
N LEU A 324 3.65 4.99 -8.46
CA LEU A 324 4.63 4.13 -9.14
C LEU A 324 5.98 4.82 -9.39
N ARG A 325 6.12 6.11 -9.07
CA ARG A 325 7.30 6.95 -9.38
C ARG A 325 7.69 6.93 -10.86
N ARG A 326 6.69 6.99 -11.72
CA ARG A 326 6.90 6.98 -13.18
C ARG A 326 6.98 8.40 -13.73
N SER A 327 7.49 8.51 -14.96
CA SER A 327 7.54 9.77 -15.69
C SER A 327 6.12 10.34 -15.89
N PRO A 328 5.93 11.67 -15.81
CA PRO A 328 4.64 12.30 -16.11
C PRO A 328 4.07 11.97 -17.50
N GLY A 329 4.92 11.57 -18.46
CA GLY A 329 4.51 11.18 -19.82
C GLY A 329 4.07 9.74 -19.99
N SER A 330 3.85 8.98 -18.90
CA SER A 330 3.41 7.58 -18.98
C SER A 330 1.96 7.47 -19.44
N THR A 331 1.64 6.31 -20.03
CA THR A 331 0.31 5.95 -20.55
C THR A 331 -0.35 4.88 -19.68
N CYS A 332 -1.63 4.61 -19.95
CA CYS A 332 -2.35 3.49 -19.36
C CYS A 332 -1.70 2.15 -19.73
N LYS A 333 -1.18 2.03 -20.97
CA LYS A 333 -0.44 0.85 -21.40
C LYS A 333 0.85 0.62 -20.60
N ASP A 334 1.57 1.69 -20.26
CA ASP A 334 2.76 1.60 -19.39
C ASP A 334 2.40 1.07 -18.00
N HIS A 335 1.26 1.49 -17.44
CA HIS A 335 0.77 0.99 -16.15
C HIS A 335 0.36 -0.48 -16.22
N GLU A 336 -0.34 -0.91 -17.29
CA GLU A 336 -0.71 -2.32 -17.48
C GLU A 336 0.56 -3.20 -17.53
N THR A 337 1.58 -2.72 -18.24
CA THR A 337 2.86 -3.43 -18.37
C THR A 337 3.61 -3.48 -17.04
N GLU A 338 3.69 -2.38 -16.29
CA GLU A 338 4.33 -2.34 -14.97
C GLU A 338 3.64 -3.29 -13.97
N LEU A 339 2.31 -3.24 -13.89
CA LEU A 339 1.54 -3.92 -12.86
C LEU A 339 1.30 -5.41 -13.19
N LEU A 340 1.18 -5.77 -14.47
CA LEU A 340 0.80 -7.12 -14.94
C LEU A 340 1.83 -7.75 -15.89
N SER A 341 3.11 -7.35 -15.82
CA SER A 341 4.19 -7.86 -16.70
C SER A 341 4.47 -9.36 -16.59
N GLN A 342 4.30 -9.93 -15.40
CA GLN A 342 4.67 -11.33 -15.14
C GLN A 342 3.54 -12.29 -15.48
N GLN A 343 3.87 -13.51 -15.91
CA GLN A 343 2.88 -14.57 -16.17
C GLN A 343 2.13 -15.00 -14.91
N LYS A 344 2.78 -14.86 -13.74
CA LYS A 344 2.23 -15.06 -12.40
C LYS A 344 2.44 -13.76 -11.64
N VAL A 345 1.35 -13.08 -11.25
CA VAL A 345 1.41 -11.81 -10.51
C VAL A 345 0.78 -12.02 -9.12
N PRO A 346 1.56 -11.96 -8.03
CA PRO A 346 1.01 -11.99 -6.67
C PRO A 346 0.09 -10.80 -6.44
N ALA A 347 -1.11 -11.08 -5.94
CA ALA A 347 -2.18 -10.12 -5.71
C ALA A 347 -2.98 -10.51 -4.46
N HIS A 348 -3.91 -9.63 -4.07
CA HIS A 348 -4.68 -9.78 -2.86
C HIS A 348 -6.15 -9.38 -3.05
N PHE A 349 -7.00 -9.89 -2.17
CA PHE A 349 -8.35 -9.40 -1.91
C PHE A 349 -8.61 -9.42 -0.39
N VAL A 350 -9.71 -8.80 0.04
CA VAL A 350 -10.08 -8.74 1.47
C VAL A 350 -11.22 -9.71 1.76
N ALA A 351 -11.04 -10.54 2.79
CA ALA A 351 -12.04 -11.50 3.23
C ALA A 351 -13.18 -10.87 4.05
N LEU A 352 -14.26 -11.62 4.27
CA LEU A 352 -15.43 -11.19 5.07
C LEU A 352 -15.09 -10.77 6.51
N ASN A 353 -13.98 -11.28 7.06
CA ASN A 353 -13.51 -10.96 8.40
C ASN A 353 -12.48 -9.82 8.44
N GLY A 354 -12.14 -9.23 7.29
CA GLY A 354 -11.15 -8.15 7.16
C GLY A 354 -9.75 -8.62 6.75
N ASN A 355 -9.45 -9.92 6.83
CA ASN A 355 -8.12 -10.42 6.52
C ASN A 355 -7.77 -10.21 5.04
N ARG A 356 -6.54 -9.74 4.79
CA ARG A 356 -5.92 -9.75 3.45
C ARG A 356 -5.54 -11.19 3.07
N LEU A 357 -6.12 -11.69 1.99
CA LEU A 357 -5.87 -13.02 1.45
C LEU A 357 -5.01 -12.96 0.18
N ASN A 358 -4.37 -14.07 -0.19
CA ASN A 358 -3.36 -14.11 -1.25
C ASN A 358 -3.87 -14.89 -2.46
N ILE A 359 -3.62 -14.34 -3.65
CA ILE A 359 -3.88 -15.00 -4.93
C ILE A 359 -2.76 -14.72 -5.91
N ASN A 360 -2.68 -15.54 -6.95
CA ASN A 360 -1.78 -15.30 -8.07
C ASN A 360 -2.56 -15.13 -9.37
N LEU A 361 -2.56 -13.91 -9.90
CA LEU A 361 -3.16 -13.60 -11.20
C LEU A 361 -2.33 -14.23 -12.32
N ARG A 362 -3.01 -14.90 -13.25
CA ARG A 362 -2.40 -15.50 -14.45
C ARG A 362 -2.57 -14.59 -15.64
N THR A 363 -1.48 -14.29 -16.34
CA THR A 363 -1.46 -13.44 -17.53
C THR A 363 -0.86 -14.19 -18.72
N GLY A 364 -1.02 -13.64 -19.92
CA GLY A 364 -0.43 -14.21 -21.14
C GLY A 364 -0.86 -15.67 -21.38
N PRO A 365 0.05 -16.59 -21.74
CA PRO A 365 -0.28 -17.99 -21.98
C PRO A 365 -0.88 -18.72 -20.76
N GLU A 366 -0.49 -18.32 -19.54
CA GLU A 366 -1.03 -18.92 -18.31
C GLU A 366 -2.48 -18.53 -18.06
N TRP A 367 -2.92 -17.35 -18.53
CA TRP A 367 -4.32 -16.95 -18.48
C TRP A 367 -5.20 -17.94 -19.25
N THR A 368 -4.78 -18.33 -20.46
CA THR A 368 -5.50 -19.32 -21.29
C THR A 368 -5.64 -20.66 -20.56
N ARG A 369 -4.61 -21.11 -19.83
CA ARG A 369 -4.70 -22.34 -19.01
C ARG A 369 -5.62 -22.16 -17.81
N CYS A 370 -5.59 -21.00 -17.18
CA CYS A 370 -6.41 -20.68 -16.01
C CYS A 370 -7.91 -20.77 -16.34
N ILE A 371 -8.34 -20.18 -17.45
CA ILE A 371 -9.76 -20.15 -17.85
C ILE A 371 -10.27 -21.53 -18.32
N GLN A 372 -9.39 -22.43 -18.77
CA GLN A 372 -9.79 -23.74 -19.31
C GLN A 372 -10.55 -24.62 -18.30
N ALA A 373 -10.39 -24.40 -16.99
CA ALA A 373 -11.11 -25.15 -15.97
C ALA A 373 -12.64 -24.99 -16.06
N VAL A 374 -13.13 -23.87 -16.61
CA VAL A 374 -14.56 -23.63 -16.85
C VAL A 374 -15.16 -24.71 -17.74
N SER A 375 -14.43 -25.14 -18.77
CA SER A 375 -14.90 -26.19 -19.70
C SER A 375 -15.09 -27.56 -19.03
N GLN A 376 -14.40 -27.80 -17.92
CA GLN A 376 -14.46 -29.05 -17.16
C GLN A 376 -15.65 -29.10 -16.20
N ASN A 377 -16.25 -27.95 -15.87
CA ASN A 377 -17.40 -27.86 -14.99
C ASN A 377 -18.72 -27.98 -15.77
N LYS A 378 -19.03 -29.20 -16.23
CA LYS A 378 -20.26 -29.50 -16.99
C LYS A 378 -21.55 -29.38 -16.19
N ASN A 379 -21.46 -29.29 -14.86
CA ASN A 379 -22.63 -29.06 -14.01
C ASN A 379 -23.16 -27.62 -14.14
N ILE A 380 -22.24 -26.64 -14.21
CA ILE A 380 -22.59 -25.22 -14.35
C ILE A 380 -22.75 -24.86 -15.84
N PHE A 381 -21.92 -25.43 -16.71
CA PHE A 381 -21.85 -25.09 -18.13
C PHE A 381 -22.05 -26.34 -19.03
N PRO A 382 -23.26 -26.92 -19.06
CA PRO A 382 -23.51 -28.18 -19.75
C PRO A 382 -23.31 -28.11 -21.27
N SER A 383 -23.68 -26.99 -21.89
CA SER A 383 -23.64 -26.78 -23.35
C SER A 383 -22.44 -25.94 -23.84
N LEU A 384 -21.47 -25.63 -22.97
CA LEU A 384 -20.37 -24.75 -23.33
C LEU A 384 -19.37 -25.43 -24.27
N THR A 385 -19.22 -24.85 -25.46
CA THR A 385 -18.28 -25.28 -26.51
C THR A 385 -17.02 -24.42 -26.54
N ASN A 386 -17.13 -23.13 -26.23
CA ASN A 386 -16.02 -22.18 -26.22
C ASN A 386 -15.98 -21.41 -24.89
N VAL A 387 -14.87 -21.52 -24.16
CA VAL A 387 -14.67 -20.83 -22.86
C VAL A 387 -14.80 -19.32 -22.98
N SER A 388 -14.39 -18.74 -24.12
CA SER A 388 -14.48 -17.29 -24.36
C SER A 388 -15.91 -16.76 -24.41
N GLU A 389 -16.92 -17.63 -24.50
CA GLU A 389 -18.32 -17.22 -24.39
C GLU A 389 -18.71 -16.84 -22.95
N VAL A 390 -18.00 -17.34 -21.94
CA VAL A 390 -18.25 -17.05 -20.53
C VAL A 390 -17.15 -16.16 -19.96
N VAL A 391 -15.89 -16.50 -20.25
CA VAL A 391 -14.72 -15.75 -19.78
C VAL A 391 -14.17 -14.91 -20.93
N THR A 392 -14.62 -13.67 -21.04
CA THR A 392 -14.12 -12.70 -22.02
C THR A 392 -12.74 -12.17 -21.61
N ASP A 393 -12.13 -11.35 -22.47
CA ASP A 393 -10.88 -10.65 -22.19
C ASP A 393 -10.99 -9.57 -21.08
N GLN A 394 -12.22 -9.29 -20.62
CA GLN A 394 -12.50 -8.42 -19.48
C GLN A 394 -12.07 -9.03 -18.15
N PHE A 395 -11.81 -10.34 -18.07
CA PHE A 395 -11.49 -11.01 -16.81
C PHE A 395 -9.99 -11.26 -16.62
N LEU A 396 -9.51 -10.96 -15.42
CA LEU A 396 -8.32 -11.57 -14.84
C LEU A 396 -8.70 -12.94 -14.25
N CYS A 397 -7.73 -13.86 -14.12
CA CYS A 397 -7.97 -15.22 -13.60
C CYS A 397 -6.97 -15.59 -12.50
N SER A 398 -7.45 -16.21 -11.43
CA SER A 398 -6.65 -16.74 -10.30
C SER A 398 -7.20 -18.05 -9.75
N GLY A 399 -6.67 -18.48 -8.60
CA GLY A 399 -7.11 -19.69 -7.90
C GLY A 399 -6.42 -20.93 -8.43
N MET A 400 -5.29 -20.79 -9.15
CA MET A 400 -4.67 -21.88 -9.89
C MET A 400 -3.96 -22.89 -9.00
N GLU A 401 -3.32 -22.39 -7.96
CA GLU A 401 -2.49 -23.15 -7.03
C GLU A 401 -3.25 -23.45 -5.73
N GLU A 402 -2.83 -24.48 -5.00
CA GLU A 402 -3.46 -24.84 -3.71
C GLU A 402 -3.28 -23.78 -2.62
N GLU A 403 -2.27 -22.92 -2.77
CA GLU A 403 -1.99 -21.78 -1.89
C GLU A 403 -2.80 -20.53 -2.23
N ASP A 404 -3.47 -20.48 -3.39
CA ASP A 404 -4.35 -19.37 -3.74
C ASP A 404 -5.66 -19.48 -2.94
N ASP A 405 -6.03 -18.40 -2.27
CA ASP A 405 -7.35 -18.26 -1.65
C ASP A 405 -8.44 -18.01 -2.71
N ASN A 406 -9.64 -18.54 -2.52
CA ASN A 406 -10.79 -18.30 -3.42
C ASN A 406 -11.79 -17.35 -2.76
N PRO A 407 -12.31 -16.30 -3.40
CA PRO A 407 -13.30 -15.40 -2.80
C PRO A 407 -14.63 -16.08 -2.49
N CYS A 408 -15.26 -15.67 -1.40
CA CYS A 408 -16.62 -16.04 -1.04
C CYS A 408 -17.63 -15.11 -1.73
N LYS A 409 -18.88 -15.55 -1.83
CA LYS A 409 -19.94 -14.76 -2.49
C LYS A 409 -20.15 -13.37 -1.88
N GLY A 410 -20.02 -13.23 -0.56
CA GLY A 410 -20.11 -11.93 0.11
C GLY A 410 -18.86 -11.04 0.03
N GLU A 411 -17.80 -11.53 -0.64
CA GLU A 411 -16.54 -10.81 -0.91
C GLU A 411 -16.56 -10.16 -2.31
N SER A 412 -17.57 -10.48 -3.12
CA SER A 412 -17.83 -9.88 -4.43
C SER A 412 -17.88 -8.35 -4.40
N GLY A 413 -17.37 -7.73 -5.47
CA GLY A 413 -17.21 -6.28 -5.59
C GLY A 413 -15.98 -5.72 -4.87
N GLY A 414 -15.36 -6.49 -3.97
CA GLY A 414 -14.11 -6.09 -3.31
C GLY A 414 -12.97 -5.91 -4.30
N ALA A 415 -12.00 -5.05 -3.95
CA ALA A 415 -10.82 -4.82 -4.77
C ALA A 415 -9.95 -6.07 -4.89
N VAL A 416 -9.49 -6.34 -6.11
CA VAL A 416 -8.32 -7.19 -6.36
C VAL A 416 -7.14 -6.25 -6.60
N PHE A 417 -6.16 -6.30 -5.70
CA PHE A 417 -5.14 -5.28 -5.62
C PHE A 417 -3.72 -5.84 -5.48
N LEU A 418 -2.77 -5.03 -5.94
CA LEU A 418 -1.34 -5.31 -5.89
C LEU A 418 -0.65 -4.33 -4.96
N GLU A 419 0.42 -4.79 -4.34
CA GLU A 419 1.36 -3.93 -3.62
C GLU A 419 2.59 -3.68 -4.51
N ARG A 420 2.91 -2.41 -4.78
CA ARG A 420 4.12 -2.00 -5.50
C ARG A 420 4.65 -0.73 -4.87
N ARG A 421 5.94 -0.68 -4.55
CA ARG A 421 6.57 0.48 -3.91
C ARG A 421 5.77 0.96 -2.69
N TYR A 422 5.30 0.00 -1.88
CA TYR A 422 4.50 0.25 -0.66
C TYR A 422 3.19 1.01 -0.91
N ARG A 423 2.69 0.94 -2.13
CA ARG A 423 1.40 1.50 -2.54
C ARG A 423 0.51 0.41 -3.07
N PHE A 424 -0.78 0.58 -2.84
CA PHE A 424 -1.81 -0.38 -3.22
C PHE A 424 -2.57 0.07 -4.46
N PHE A 425 -2.60 -0.80 -5.45
CA PHE A 425 -3.21 -0.54 -6.76
C PHE A 425 -4.30 -1.54 -7.04
N GLN A 426 -5.51 -1.07 -7.29
CA GLN A 426 -6.62 -1.95 -7.68
C GLN A 426 -6.49 -2.28 -9.17
N VAL A 427 -6.15 -3.51 -9.51
CA VAL A 427 -6.08 -3.96 -10.92
C VAL A 427 -7.37 -4.62 -11.39
N GLY A 428 -8.20 -5.08 -10.44
CA GLY A 428 -9.51 -5.62 -10.73
C GLY A 428 -10.47 -5.56 -9.54
N LEU A 429 -11.61 -6.19 -9.69
CA LEU A 429 -12.57 -6.42 -8.62
C LEU A 429 -13.10 -7.87 -8.67
N VAL A 430 -13.40 -8.42 -7.50
CA VAL A 430 -13.94 -9.78 -7.36
C VAL A 430 -15.31 -9.83 -8.03
N SER A 431 -15.49 -10.74 -8.98
CA SER A 431 -16.74 -10.90 -9.72
C SER A 431 -17.38 -12.27 -9.44
N TRP A 432 -16.80 -13.36 -9.94
CA TRP A 432 -17.37 -14.71 -9.78
C TRP A 432 -16.29 -15.80 -9.77
N GLY A 433 -16.67 -17.02 -9.37
CA GLY A 433 -15.76 -18.17 -9.34
C GLY A 433 -16.49 -19.52 -9.44
N LEU A 434 -15.71 -20.59 -9.59
CA LEU A 434 -16.22 -21.96 -9.73
C LEU A 434 -16.46 -22.67 -8.40
N PHE A 435 -16.01 -22.09 -7.28
CA PHE A 435 -16.12 -22.67 -5.95
C PHE A 435 -16.23 -21.56 -4.90
N ASP A 436 -17.25 -21.65 -4.04
CA ASP A 436 -17.43 -20.76 -2.89
C ASP A 436 -16.98 -21.45 -1.59
N PRO A 437 -15.84 -21.05 -0.99
CA PRO A 437 -15.35 -21.67 0.24
C PRO A 437 -16.20 -21.36 1.47
N CYS A 438 -17.07 -20.34 1.42
CA CYS A 438 -17.97 -19.98 2.51
C CYS A 438 -19.36 -20.64 2.39
N HIS A 439 -19.62 -21.41 1.33
CA HIS A 439 -20.95 -21.95 1.07
C HIS A 439 -21.51 -22.75 2.27
N GLY A 440 -22.68 -22.32 2.76
CA GLY A 440 -23.37 -22.94 3.89
C GLY A 440 -22.72 -22.70 5.26
N SER A 441 -21.83 -21.72 5.39
CA SER A 441 -21.28 -21.26 6.67
C SER A 441 -21.81 -19.88 7.03
N SER A 442 -22.30 -19.69 8.25
CA SER A 442 -22.57 -18.36 8.83
C SER A 442 -21.34 -17.75 9.51
N ASN A 443 -20.29 -18.54 9.73
CA ASN A 443 -19.06 -18.09 10.36
C ASN A 443 -18.11 -17.51 9.30
N LYS A 444 -17.87 -16.20 9.38
CA LYS A 444 -16.97 -15.45 8.48
C LYS A 444 -15.51 -15.89 8.52
N ASN A 445 -15.10 -16.62 9.56
CA ASN A 445 -13.73 -17.13 9.72
C ASN A 445 -13.54 -18.53 9.13
N LEU A 446 -14.61 -19.21 8.70
CA LEU A 446 -14.53 -20.59 8.24
C LEU A 446 -14.53 -20.64 6.70
N ARG A 447 -13.41 -21.09 6.12
CA ARG A 447 -13.24 -21.34 4.68
C ARG A 447 -13.03 -22.83 4.44
N LYS A 448 -13.83 -23.43 3.56
CA LYS A 448 -13.71 -24.85 3.18
C LYS A 448 -12.72 -25.01 2.03
N LYS A 449 -11.95 -26.09 2.06
CA LYS A 449 -11.12 -26.49 0.90
C LYS A 449 -12.00 -27.06 -0.21
N PRO A 450 -11.58 -26.91 -1.49
CA PRO A 450 -12.29 -27.52 -2.61
C PRO A 450 -12.34 -29.05 -2.44
N PRO A 451 -13.50 -29.69 -2.70
CA PRO A 451 -13.60 -31.15 -2.74
C PRO A 451 -12.68 -31.75 -3.82
N ARG A 452 -12.31 -33.03 -3.68
CA ARG A 452 -11.53 -33.74 -4.69
C ARG A 452 -12.25 -33.70 -6.05
N GLY A 453 -11.53 -33.29 -7.10
CA GLY A 453 -12.05 -33.19 -8.47
C GLY A 453 -12.67 -31.84 -8.82
N VAL A 454 -12.80 -30.91 -7.85
CA VAL A 454 -13.18 -29.52 -8.12
C VAL A 454 -11.91 -28.71 -8.33
N LEU A 455 -11.81 -28.05 -9.49
CA LEU A 455 -10.76 -27.09 -9.78
C LEU A 455 -11.30 -25.68 -9.51
N PRO A 456 -11.01 -25.07 -8.35
CA PRO A 456 -11.50 -23.73 -8.06
C PRO A 456 -10.82 -22.73 -9.00
N ARG A 457 -11.56 -21.82 -9.61
CA ARG A 457 -11.01 -20.70 -10.37
C ARG A 457 -11.87 -19.48 -10.14
N ASP A 458 -11.21 -18.34 -10.05
CA ASP A 458 -11.85 -17.07 -9.77
C ASP A 458 -11.55 -16.09 -10.89
N PHE A 459 -12.59 -15.36 -11.28
CA PHE A 459 -12.58 -14.41 -12.38
C PHE A 459 -12.90 -13.02 -11.85
N HIS A 460 -12.02 -12.08 -12.17
CA HIS A 460 -12.06 -10.71 -11.64
C HIS A 460 -12.15 -9.74 -12.79
N ILE A 461 -13.02 -8.75 -12.71
CA ILE A 461 -13.12 -7.74 -13.76
C ILE A 461 -11.83 -6.90 -13.80
N SER A 462 -11.21 -6.79 -14.97
CA SER A 462 -9.98 -6.05 -15.21
C SER A 462 -10.27 -4.56 -15.43
N LEU A 463 -9.70 -3.70 -14.58
CA LEU A 463 -9.88 -2.25 -14.73
C LEU A 463 -9.18 -1.67 -15.95
N PHE A 464 -8.20 -2.38 -16.52
CA PHE A 464 -7.55 -1.98 -17.77
C PHE A 464 -8.47 -2.15 -19.00
N ARG A 465 -9.47 -3.04 -18.92
CA ARG A 465 -10.40 -3.32 -20.02
C ARG A 465 -11.65 -2.44 -19.98
N LEU A 466 -11.90 -1.77 -18.87
CA LEU A 466 -13.06 -0.90 -18.66
C LEU A 466 -12.72 0.59 -18.57
N GLN A 467 -11.53 0.97 -19.06
CA GLN A 467 -11.05 2.36 -19.06
C GLN A 467 -12.02 3.35 -19.72
N PRO A 468 -12.67 3.07 -20.88
CA PRO A 468 -13.61 4.01 -21.46
C PRO A 468 -14.79 4.34 -20.52
N TRP A 469 -15.36 3.31 -19.88
CA TRP A 469 -16.49 3.48 -18.95
C TRP A 469 -16.07 4.18 -17.65
N LEU A 470 -14.90 3.83 -17.09
CA LEU A 470 -14.36 4.50 -15.90
C LEU A 470 -14.12 5.99 -16.16
N ARG A 471 -13.50 6.33 -17.31
CA ARG A 471 -13.23 7.73 -17.69
C ARG A 471 -14.52 8.51 -17.90
N GLN A 472 -15.52 7.92 -18.55
CA GLN A 472 -16.80 8.59 -18.77
C GLN A 472 -17.46 9.08 -17.46
N HIS A 473 -17.33 8.33 -16.37
CA HIS A 473 -18.04 8.60 -15.12
C HIS A 473 -17.16 9.21 -14.02
N LEU A 474 -15.83 9.13 -14.16
CA LEU A 474 -14.87 9.65 -13.19
C LEU A 474 -14.01 10.79 -13.73
N ASP A 475 -14.28 11.28 -14.95
CA ASP A 475 -13.69 12.52 -15.44
C ASP A 475 -14.06 13.69 -14.51
N GLY A 476 -13.08 14.52 -14.16
CA GLY A 476 -13.22 15.55 -13.12
C GLY A 476 -13.25 15.04 -11.67
N VAL A 477 -13.29 13.72 -11.45
CA VAL A 477 -13.07 13.09 -10.12
C VAL A 477 -11.64 12.61 -9.99
N LEU A 478 -11.10 11.97 -11.03
CA LEU A 478 -9.73 11.48 -11.11
C LEU A 478 -9.06 11.99 -12.39
N ASP A 479 -7.78 12.34 -12.29
CA ASP A 479 -6.98 12.75 -13.44
C ASP A 479 -6.42 11.52 -14.15
N PHE A 480 -6.94 11.22 -15.35
CA PHE A 480 -6.51 10.08 -16.14
C PHE A 480 -5.32 10.39 -17.06
N LEU A 481 -4.42 9.42 -17.21
CA LEU A 481 -3.34 9.45 -18.20
C LEU A 481 -3.86 9.22 -19.63
N PRO A 482 -3.09 9.50 -20.67
CA PRO A 482 -3.37 8.97 -22.01
C PRO A 482 -3.51 7.44 -21.99
N LEU A 483 -4.31 6.88 -22.90
CA LEU A 483 -4.50 5.42 -23.03
C LEU A 483 -3.22 4.71 -23.51
#